data_AF-A0A2S8BBX5-F1
#
_entry.id   AF-A0A2S8BBX5-F1
#
_cell.length_a   1.000
_cell.length_b   1.000
_cell.length_c   1.000
_cell.angle_alpha   90.00
_cell.angle_beta   90.00
_cell.angle_gamma   90.00
#
_symmetry.space_group_name_H-M   'P 1'
#
loop_
_entity.id
_entity.type
_entity.pdbx_description
1 polymer ?
#
loop_
_entity_poly.entity_id
_entity_poly.type
_entity_poly.pdbx_seq_one_letter_code
_entity_poly.pdbx_strand_id
1 'polypeptide(L)'
;MPEAQPEDDIRGIGAALYALLVNRWPLPESGAPSGLAPAERDSTGNPREPRNIDPDIPFQISAAASHAVQSDGGIRSASTLLNLLEQATAVADRTDLLTPIDESEPPPDQRRGAPLDAAARERRRRGLMIGIGVGAVILVVALVVLVSVLKSMFGDVGSGFRKDQLGLNSPSAAESSESAEPTSASGPGSTVKPVRATVVPEGPDADNPGQADKAIDGNPATAWPTDTYHDPVPFPSFKKGVGLLLQLPKPTEVKTVTITVPSTGTKVELFTSTKMDNKSKLTSTPQSLRPGPNKIEVNATSSTSTLLVWISTLGTTNGESRTEISEITIQGTT
;
A
#
# COMPACT_ATOMS: atom_id res chain seq x y z
N MET A 1 32.93 -24.89 3.04
CA MET A 1 31.92 -25.63 3.84
C MET A 1 31.00 -26.35 2.86
N PRO A 2 31.19 -27.65 2.56
CA PRO A 2 30.47 -28.32 1.46
C PRO A 2 29.18 -29.05 1.87
N GLU A 3 28.71 -28.97 3.13
CA GLU A 3 27.61 -29.81 3.63
C GLU A 3 26.49 -29.07 4.40
N ALA A 4 26.44 -27.73 4.37
CA ALA A 4 25.37 -26.99 5.04
C ALA A 4 24.04 -27.21 4.30
N GLN A 5 23.05 -27.76 5.01
CA GLN A 5 21.69 -27.92 4.48
C GLN A 5 20.83 -26.72 4.85
N PRO A 6 19.79 -26.38 4.05
CA PRO A 6 18.88 -25.28 4.36
C PRO A 6 18.25 -25.39 5.77
N GLU A 7 18.03 -26.61 6.27
CA GLU A 7 17.51 -26.83 7.62
C GLU A 7 18.49 -26.37 8.72
N ASP A 8 19.80 -26.45 8.48
CA ASP A 8 20.81 -25.96 9.44
C ASP A 8 20.79 -24.44 9.54
N ASP A 9 20.52 -23.73 8.44
CA ASP A 9 20.38 -22.27 8.43
C ASP A 9 19.14 -21.83 9.23
N ILE A 10 18.01 -22.54 9.07
CA ILE A 10 16.79 -22.27 9.86
C ILE A 10 17.05 -22.54 11.34
N ARG A 11 17.77 -23.60 11.66
CA ARG A 11 18.15 -23.92 13.05
C ARG A 11 19.05 -22.85 13.64
N GLY A 12 19.98 -22.30 12.85
CA GLY A 12 20.84 -21.18 13.22
C GLY A 12 20.07 -19.89 13.49
N ILE A 13 19.11 -19.54 12.62
CA ILE A 13 18.24 -18.37 12.81
C ILE A 13 17.34 -18.54 14.05
N GLY A 14 16.76 -19.72 14.24
CA GLY A 14 16.01 -20.06 15.44
C GLY A 14 16.84 -19.94 16.72
N ALA A 15 18.10 -20.38 16.67
CA ALA A 15 19.03 -20.26 17.79
C ALA A 15 19.40 -18.81 18.11
N ALA A 16 19.58 -17.97 17.08
CA ALA A 16 19.80 -16.54 17.25
C ALA A 16 18.58 -15.85 17.89
N LEU A 17 17.36 -16.17 17.42
CA LEU A 17 16.13 -15.65 18.01
C LEU A 17 15.99 -16.08 19.48
N TYR A 18 16.21 -17.37 19.79
CA TYR A 18 16.20 -17.88 21.15
C TYR A 18 17.20 -17.13 22.05
N ALA A 19 18.41 -16.89 21.54
CA ALA A 19 19.43 -16.13 22.25
C ALA A 19 19.02 -14.68 22.52
N LEU A 20 18.34 -14.02 21.57
CA LEU A 20 17.82 -12.67 21.78
C LEU A 20 16.72 -12.61 22.84
N LEU A 21 15.92 -13.67 22.96
CA LEU A 21 14.81 -13.74 23.91
C LEU A 21 15.27 -13.97 25.35
N VAL A 22 16.19 -14.90 25.57
CA VAL A 22 16.56 -15.35 26.94
C VAL A 22 18.06 -15.28 27.25
N ASN A 23 18.87 -14.71 26.36
CA ASN A 23 20.31 -14.55 26.51
C ASN A 23 21.03 -15.89 26.80
N ARG A 24 20.63 -16.96 26.08
CA ARG A 24 21.21 -18.30 26.17
C ARG A 24 21.34 -18.93 24.80
N TRP A 25 22.39 -19.72 24.57
CA TRP A 25 22.59 -20.41 23.29
C TRP A 25 22.02 -21.83 23.32
N PRO A 26 21.06 -22.20 22.44
CA PRO A 26 20.36 -23.46 22.58
C PRO A 26 20.97 -24.63 21.78
N LEU A 27 21.89 -24.34 20.85
CA LEU A 27 22.56 -25.35 20.05
C LEU A 27 23.87 -25.82 20.69
N PRO A 28 24.29 -27.07 20.46
CA PRO A 28 25.65 -27.50 20.79
C PRO A 28 26.66 -26.65 20.02
N GLU A 29 27.63 -26.07 20.71
CA GLU A 29 28.68 -25.29 20.07
C GLU A 29 29.79 -26.21 19.57
N SER A 30 30.22 -26.00 18.32
CA SER A 30 31.41 -26.59 17.75
C SER A 30 32.25 -25.48 17.11
N GLY A 31 33.56 -25.46 17.40
CA GLY A 31 34.45 -24.38 16.96
C GLY A 31 34.50 -23.21 17.93
N ALA A 32 34.43 -21.97 17.42
CA ALA A 32 34.52 -20.77 18.24
C ALA A 32 33.22 -20.58 19.06
N PRO A 33 33.31 -20.45 20.40
CA PRO A 33 32.12 -20.29 21.24
C PRO A 33 31.41 -18.97 20.95
N SER A 34 30.08 -18.94 21.05
CA SER A 34 29.27 -17.74 20.82
C SER A 34 29.46 -16.67 21.91
N GLY A 35 30.02 -17.06 23.06
CA GLY A 35 30.16 -16.22 24.25
C GLY A 35 28.89 -16.19 25.12
N LEU A 36 27.83 -16.91 24.73
CA LEU A 36 26.61 -17.06 25.51
C LEU A 36 26.63 -18.32 26.36
N ALA A 37 25.98 -18.28 27.52
CA ALA A 37 25.79 -19.46 28.35
C ALA A 37 24.83 -20.46 27.65
N PRO A 38 25.08 -21.79 27.75
CA PRO A 38 24.19 -22.79 27.18
C PRO A 38 22.77 -22.69 27.74
N ALA A 39 21.77 -22.94 26.89
CA ALA A 39 20.38 -23.01 27.31
C ALA A 39 20.12 -24.20 28.24
N GLU A 40 19.25 -23.98 29.24
CA GLU A 40 18.75 -25.06 30.07
C GLU A 40 17.95 -26.05 29.22
N ARG A 41 18.14 -27.35 29.49
CA ARG A 41 17.45 -28.41 28.77
C ARG A 41 16.37 -29.05 29.63
N ASP A 42 15.31 -29.51 28.99
CA ASP A 42 14.25 -30.30 29.63
C ASP A 42 14.68 -31.77 29.79
N SER A 43 13.78 -32.60 30.34
CA SER A 43 14.02 -34.03 30.54
C SER A 43 14.21 -34.84 29.24
N THR A 44 13.85 -34.27 28.08
CA THR A 44 14.05 -34.86 26.76
C THR A 44 15.34 -34.39 26.10
N GLY A 45 16.07 -33.48 26.74
CA GLY A 45 17.31 -32.92 26.22
C GLY A 45 17.10 -31.76 25.25
N ASN A 46 15.87 -31.27 25.07
CA ASN A 46 15.57 -30.11 24.24
C ASN A 46 15.75 -28.80 25.02
N PRO A 47 16.08 -27.68 24.39
CA PRO A 47 16.14 -26.38 25.07
C PRO A 47 14.77 -26.04 25.66
N ARG A 48 14.74 -25.60 26.91
CA ARG A 48 13.51 -25.14 27.57
C ARG A 48 12.89 -23.99 26.79
N GLU A 49 11.57 -23.99 26.73
CA GLU A 49 10.83 -22.96 26.00
C GLU A 49 11.02 -21.55 26.61
N PRO A 50 11.27 -20.49 25.79
CA PRO A 50 11.52 -19.14 26.29
C PRO A 50 10.46 -18.62 27.26
N ARG A 51 9.17 -18.86 26.98
CA ARG A 51 8.06 -18.43 27.83
C ARG A 51 8.06 -19.08 29.21
N ASN A 52 8.64 -20.27 29.35
CA ASN A 52 8.77 -20.94 30.65
C ASN A 52 9.91 -20.36 31.49
N ILE A 53 10.81 -19.59 30.86
CA ILE A 53 11.91 -18.87 31.52
C ILE A 53 11.45 -17.44 31.84
N ASP A 54 10.83 -16.77 30.86
CA ASP A 54 10.27 -15.43 30.97
C ASP A 54 8.80 -15.42 30.48
N PRO A 55 7.82 -15.37 31.40
CA PRO A 55 6.39 -15.39 31.07
C PRO A 55 5.91 -14.22 30.21
N ASP A 56 6.66 -13.11 30.18
CA ASP A 56 6.30 -11.90 29.41
C ASP A 56 6.53 -12.11 27.91
N ILE A 57 7.27 -13.15 27.51
CA ILE A 57 7.48 -13.50 26.11
C ILE A 57 6.17 -14.03 25.49
N PRO A 58 5.68 -13.44 24.39
CA PRO A 58 4.49 -13.93 23.71
C PRO A 58 4.62 -15.38 23.24
N PHE A 59 3.56 -16.18 23.44
CA PHE A 59 3.52 -17.61 23.11
C PHE A 59 4.01 -17.93 21.70
N GLN A 60 3.56 -17.16 20.71
CA GLN A 60 3.88 -17.44 19.31
C GLN A 60 5.38 -17.23 19.01
N ILE A 61 6.02 -16.23 19.62
CA ILE A 61 7.46 -15.97 19.47
C ILE A 61 8.28 -17.06 20.18
N SER A 62 7.84 -17.44 21.38
CA SER A 62 8.42 -18.53 22.17
C SER A 62 8.37 -19.87 21.42
N ALA A 63 7.20 -20.22 20.90
CA ALA A 63 7.00 -21.44 20.12
C ALA A 63 7.83 -21.42 18.84
N ALA A 64 7.88 -20.30 18.11
CA ALA A 64 8.72 -20.15 16.91
C ALA A 64 10.19 -20.47 17.20
N ALA A 65 10.75 -19.85 18.25
CA ALA A 65 12.13 -20.04 18.64
C ALA A 65 12.42 -21.50 19.05
N SER A 66 11.55 -22.09 19.89
CA SER A 66 11.72 -23.46 20.36
C SER A 66 11.55 -24.51 19.26
N HIS A 67 10.59 -24.33 18.34
CA HIS A 67 10.35 -25.25 17.24
C HIS A 67 11.41 -25.13 16.13
N ALA A 68 11.95 -23.94 15.89
CA ALA A 68 13.01 -23.74 14.91
C ALA A 68 14.34 -24.39 15.33
N VAL A 69 14.60 -24.50 16.64
CA VAL A 69 15.84 -25.09 17.17
C VAL A 69 15.79 -26.62 17.25
N GLN A 70 14.59 -27.21 17.35
CA GLN A 70 14.40 -28.65 17.42
C GLN A 70 14.50 -29.29 16.03
N SER A 71 15.22 -30.41 15.92
CA SER A 71 15.33 -31.17 14.66
C SER A 71 13.98 -31.70 14.14
N ASP A 72 13.05 -31.98 15.05
CA ASP A 72 11.69 -32.47 14.73
C ASP A 72 10.61 -31.39 14.89
N GLY A 73 10.98 -30.13 15.08
CA GLY A 73 10.06 -29.04 15.44
C GLY A 73 9.12 -28.57 14.32
N GLY A 74 9.13 -29.20 13.15
CA GLY A 74 8.16 -28.96 12.07
C GLY A 74 8.41 -27.71 11.21
N ILE A 75 9.31 -26.81 11.60
CA ILE A 75 9.67 -25.60 10.85
C ILE A 75 10.88 -25.89 9.96
N ARG A 76 10.62 -26.26 8.71
CA ARG A 76 11.68 -26.64 7.72
C ARG A 76 11.97 -25.57 6.68
N SER A 77 11.36 -24.39 6.78
CA SER A 77 11.58 -23.29 5.84
C SER A 77 11.53 -21.91 6.49
N ALA A 78 12.33 -20.98 5.98
CA ALA A 78 12.36 -19.59 6.42
C ALA A 78 10.99 -18.90 6.27
N SER A 79 10.24 -19.25 5.23
CA SER A 79 8.89 -18.73 4.99
C SER A 79 7.88 -19.14 6.06
N THR A 80 8.01 -20.34 6.62
CA THR A 80 7.13 -20.83 7.69
C THR A 80 7.46 -20.13 9.01
N LEU A 81 8.76 -19.97 9.30
CA LEU A 81 9.24 -19.23 10.47
C LEU A 81 8.81 -17.76 10.42
N LEU A 82 8.94 -17.11 9.26
CA LEU A 82 8.55 -15.72 9.04
C LEU A 82 7.04 -15.54 9.22
N ASN A 83 6.20 -16.37 8.59
CA ASN A 83 4.74 -16.29 8.74
C ASN A 83 4.31 -16.45 10.21
N LEU A 84 4.98 -17.32 10.97
CA LEU A 84 4.64 -17.55 12.38
C LEU A 84 5.07 -16.38 13.28
N LEU A 85 6.20 -15.73 12.98
CA LEU A 85 6.64 -14.51 13.66
C LEU A 85 5.76 -13.29 13.29
N GLU A 86 5.36 -13.15 12.02
CA GLU A 86 4.46 -12.07 11.59
C GLU A 86 3.06 -12.21 12.21
N GLN A 87 2.56 -13.44 12.36
CA GLN A 87 1.34 -13.71 13.12
C GLN A 87 1.50 -13.39 14.62
N ALA A 88 2.71 -13.52 15.17
CA ALA A 88 3.00 -13.21 16.56
C ALA A 88 3.01 -11.70 16.85
N THR A 89 3.63 -10.92 15.98
CA THR A 89 3.69 -9.46 16.09
C THR A 89 2.31 -8.83 15.91
N ALA A 90 1.49 -9.36 15.00
CA ALA A 90 0.12 -8.89 14.80
C ALA A 90 -0.80 -9.07 16.02
N VAL A 91 -0.54 -10.06 16.88
CA VAL A 91 -1.29 -10.28 18.13
C VAL A 91 -0.77 -9.39 19.27
N ALA A 92 0.53 -9.10 19.30
CA ALA A 92 1.11 -8.14 20.25
C ALA A 92 0.57 -6.72 20.02
N ASP A 93 0.53 -6.25 18.76
CA ASP A 93 -0.01 -4.93 18.41
C ASP A 93 -1.50 -4.77 18.77
N ARG A 94 -2.26 -5.87 18.75
CA ARG A 94 -3.68 -5.85 19.13
C ARG A 94 -3.89 -5.78 20.64
N THR A 95 -2.91 -6.20 21.43
CA THR A 95 -2.98 -6.20 22.90
C THR A 95 -2.57 -4.83 23.47
N ASP A 96 -1.67 -4.11 22.81
CA ASP A 96 -1.32 -2.72 23.14
C ASP A 96 -2.49 -1.72 22.93
N LEU A 97 -3.51 -2.11 22.15
CA LEU A 97 -4.72 -1.31 21.91
C LEU A 97 -5.86 -1.59 22.90
N LEU A 98 -5.69 -2.55 23.82
CA LEU A 98 -6.64 -2.74 24.91
C LEU A 98 -6.28 -1.76 26.03
N THR A 99 -7.13 -0.73 26.20
CA THR A 99 -7.07 0.14 27.37
C THR A 99 -7.10 -0.74 28.63
N PRO A 100 -6.17 -0.59 29.58
CA PRO A 100 -6.25 -1.29 30.86
C PRO A 100 -7.63 -1.05 31.47
N ILE A 101 -8.35 -2.12 31.78
CA ILE A 101 -9.54 -2.02 32.62
C ILE A 101 -9.03 -1.57 33.98
N ASP A 102 -9.60 -0.47 34.49
CA ASP A 102 -9.30 0.13 35.78
C ASP A 102 -9.56 -0.89 36.90
N GLU A 103 -8.53 -1.69 37.22
CA GLU A 103 -8.50 -2.59 38.35
C GLU A 103 -7.90 -1.83 39.54
N SER A 104 -8.80 -1.28 40.35
CA SER A 104 -8.66 -0.96 41.78
C SER A 104 -7.34 -0.34 42.24
N GLU A 105 -7.42 0.96 42.56
CA GLU A 105 -6.46 1.76 43.31
C GLU A 105 -5.75 0.98 44.45
N PRO A 106 -4.43 0.72 44.36
CA PRO A 106 -3.66 0.19 45.48
C PRO A 106 -3.39 1.32 46.50
N PRO A 107 -3.28 1.01 47.81
CA PRO A 107 -3.17 2.02 48.85
C PRO A 107 -1.86 2.82 48.75
N PRO A 108 -1.83 4.06 49.28
CA PRO A 108 -0.71 4.98 49.04
C PRO A 108 0.53 4.56 49.83
N ASP A 109 1.51 3.99 49.14
CA ASP A 109 2.85 3.77 49.69
C ASP A 109 3.71 5.03 49.51
N GLN A 110 4.06 5.64 50.63
CA GLN A 110 4.90 6.83 50.73
C GLN A 110 6.35 6.49 50.35
N ARG A 111 6.80 6.85 49.13
CA ARG A 111 8.24 6.93 48.81
C ARG A 111 8.63 8.17 48.00
N ARG A 112 8.93 9.23 48.76
CA ARG A 112 10.10 10.13 48.66
C ARG A 112 10.62 10.44 47.24
N GLY A 113 10.26 11.63 46.73
CA GLY A 113 10.71 12.15 45.44
C GLY A 113 12.20 12.51 45.36
N ALA A 114 12.76 12.39 44.15
CA ALA A 114 14.08 12.90 43.78
C ALA A 114 13.93 14.05 42.74
N PRO A 115 14.70 15.15 42.84
CA PRO A 115 14.42 16.41 42.15
C PRO A 115 15.15 16.57 40.80
N LEU A 116 15.22 15.54 39.95
CA LEU A 116 15.98 15.63 38.68
C LEU A 116 15.14 15.93 37.43
N ASP A 117 13.80 15.87 37.53
CA ASP A 117 12.93 16.02 36.36
C ASP A 117 12.38 17.44 36.12
N ALA A 118 12.64 18.39 37.01
CA ALA A 118 12.15 19.77 36.86
C ALA A 118 13.01 20.57 35.86
N ALA A 119 14.34 20.43 35.92
CA ALA A 119 15.28 21.20 35.09
C ALA A 119 15.28 20.77 33.60
N ALA A 120 14.97 19.50 33.31
CA ALA A 120 14.92 18.99 31.94
C ALA A 120 13.69 19.50 31.16
N ARG A 121 12.56 19.72 31.84
CA ARG A 121 11.31 20.19 31.22
C ARG A 121 11.38 21.66 30.80
N GLU A 122 12.22 22.46 31.45
CA GLU A 122 12.32 23.90 31.18
C GLU A 122 13.17 24.22 29.95
N ARG A 123 14.23 23.44 29.67
CA ARG A 123 15.04 23.58 28.44
C ARG A 123 14.26 23.25 27.16
N ARG A 124 13.33 22.29 27.22
CA ARG A 124 12.52 21.86 26.06
C ARG A 124 11.55 22.96 25.57
N ARG A 125 11.11 23.85 26.45
CA ARG A 125 10.14 24.91 26.12
C ARG A 125 10.78 26.11 25.39
N ARG A 126 12.08 26.37 25.56
CA ARG A 126 12.79 27.46 24.86
C ARG A 126 13.20 27.10 23.43
N GLY A 127 13.46 25.83 23.13
CA GLY A 127 13.78 25.37 21.76
C GLY A 127 12.58 25.42 20.79
N LEU A 128 11.37 25.24 21.29
CA LEU A 128 10.13 25.25 20.48
C LEU A 128 9.77 26.66 19.97
N MET A 129 10.09 27.72 20.73
CA MET A 129 9.77 29.10 20.36
C MET A 129 10.66 29.66 19.23
N ILE A 130 11.90 29.17 19.09
CA ILE A 130 12.82 29.62 18.03
C ILE A 130 12.49 28.97 16.68
N GLY A 131 11.91 27.76 16.67
CA GLY A 131 11.50 27.06 15.45
C GLY A 131 10.28 27.65 14.74
N ILE A 132 9.39 28.32 15.47
CA ILE A 132 8.16 28.91 14.91
C ILE A 132 8.45 30.14 14.03
N GLY A 133 9.52 30.89 14.33
CA GLY A 133 9.88 32.10 13.56
C GLY A 133 10.45 31.80 12.17
N VAL A 134 11.25 30.74 12.03
CA VAL A 134 11.90 30.37 10.76
C VAL A 134 10.88 29.79 9.77
N GLY A 135 9.91 29.01 10.25
CA GLY A 135 8.84 28.44 9.42
C GLY A 135 7.95 29.50 8.75
N ALA A 136 7.66 30.60 9.44
CA ALA A 136 6.84 31.69 8.90
C ALA A 136 7.54 32.42 7.74
N VAL A 137 8.86 32.63 7.82
CA VAL A 137 9.64 33.25 6.74
C VAL A 137 9.70 32.35 5.50
N ILE A 138 9.92 31.04 5.70
CA ILE A 138 9.94 30.06 4.61
C ILE A 138 8.58 30.00 3.91
N LEU A 139 7.48 30.04 4.67
CA LEU A 139 6.13 30.04 4.13
C LEU A 139 5.83 31.30 3.30
N VAL A 140 6.30 32.47 3.75
CA VAL A 140 6.17 33.73 2.99
C VAL A 140 7.00 33.68 1.71
N VAL A 141 8.23 33.18 1.75
CA VAL A 141 9.07 33.01 0.55
C VAL A 141 8.43 32.02 -0.43
N ALA A 142 7.90 30.90 0.06
CA ALA A 142 7.17 29.93 -0.76
C ALA A 142 5.93 30.53 -1.42
N LEU A 143 5.16 31.36 -0.71
CA LEU A 143 4.01 32.07 -1.27
C LEU A 143 4.43 33.10 -2.33
N VAL A 144 5.52 33.83 -2.13
CA VAL A 144 6.04 34.78 -3.13
C VAL A 144 6.52 34.06 -4.38
N VAL A 145 7.23 32.93 -4.24
CA VAL A 145 7.66 32.10 -5.37
C VAL A 145 6.44 31.53 -6.11
N LEU A 146 5.43 31.04 -5.38
CA LEU A 146 4.19 30.53 -5.96
C LEU A 146 3.46 31.60 -6.80
N VAL A 147 3.32 32.82 -6.27
CA VAL A 147 2.71 33.95 -7.00
C VAL A 147 3.54 34.34 -8.23
N SER A 148 4.86 34.23 -8.17
CA SER A 148 5.74 34.49 -9.32
C SER A 148 5.57 33.45 -10.44
N VAL A 149 5.42 32.16 -10.09
CA VAL A 149 5.19 31.08 -11.05
C VAL A 149 3.80 31.18 -11.67
N LEU A 150 2.77 31.54 -10.88
CA LEU A 150 1.42 31.85 -11.39
C LEU A 150 1.46 33.00 -12.40
N LYS A 151 2.20 34.08 -12.13
CA LYS A 151 2.35 35.20 -13.07
C LYS A 151 3.13 34.82 -14.34
N SER A 152 4.11 33.92 -14.24
CA SER A 152 4.85 33.42 -15.41
C SER A 152 4.01 32.51 -16.31
N MET A 153 2.99 31.84 -15.77
CA MET A 153 2.10 30.94 -16.54
C MET A 153 0.90 31.68 -17.15
N PHE A 154 0.46 32.80 -16.55
CA PHE A 154 -0.62 33.64 -17.10
C PHE A 154 -0.12 34.88 -17.86
N GLY A 155 1.18 35.19 -17.80
CA GLY A 155 1.80 36.33 -18.50
C GLY A 155 2.16 36.06 -19.96
N ASP A 156 2.15 34.80 -20.41
CA ASP A 156 2.57 34.39 -21.77
C ASP A 156 1.43 33.73 -22.58
N VAL A 157 0.18 34.11 -22.29
CA VAL A 157 -0.97 33.89 -23.19
C VAL A 157 -1.66 35.22 -23.48
N GLY A 158 -0.85 36.19 -23.89
CA GLY A 158 -1.29 37.43 -24.53
C GLY A 158 -1.06 37.37 -26.04
N SER A 159 -1.85 36.59 -26.78
CA SER A 159 -2.21 36.90 -28.18
C SER A 159 -3.17 35.86 -28.80
N GLY A 160 -4.36 36.33 -29.21
CA GLY A 160 -4.98 35.83 -30.44
C GLY A 160 -6.11 34.81 -30.33
N PHE A 161 -7.21 35.11 -29.62
CA PHE A 161 -8.51 34.51 -29.97
C PHE A 161 -9.02 35.14 -31.27
N ARG A 162 -8.94 34.39 -32.38
CA ARG A 162 -9.63 34.71 -33.65
C ARG A 162 -11.05 34.13 -33.61
N LYS A 163 -12.03 35.03 -33.75
CA LYS A 163 -13.47 34.82 -33.61
C LYS A 163 -14.16 34.95 -34.98
N ASP A 164 -13.60 34.30 -36.00
CA ASP A 164 -14.03 34.43 -37.40
C ASP A 164 -13.93 33.11 -38.17
N GLN A 165 -14.36 31.99 -37.58
CA GLN A 165 -14.66 30.74 -38.32
C GLN A 165 -15.92 30.02 -37.82
N LEU A 166 -16.89 30.77 -37.27
CA LEU A 166 -18.26 30.27 -37.07
C LEU A 166 -19.10 30.62 -38.31
N GLY A 167 -18.82 29.92 -39.41
CA GLY A 167 -19.57 30.00 -40.65
C GLY A 167 -20.95 29.37 -40.50
N LEU A 168 -21.90 30.15 -39.97
CA LEU A 168 -23.32 29.85 -40.01
C LEU A 168 -23.92 30.43 -41.30
N ASN A 169 -24.13 29.58 -42.30
CA ASN A 169 -25.09 29.84 -43.37
C ASN A 169 -25.93 28.56 -43.57
N SER A 170 -27.21 28.62 -43.20
CA SER A 170 -28.28 27.80 -43.80
C SER A 170 -29.13 28.75 -44.66
N PRO A 171 -29.69 28.29 -45.80
CA PRO A 171 -30.96 27.56 -45.73
C PRO A 171 -31.16 26.41 -46.74
N SER A 172 -32.01 25.47 -46.30
CA SER A 172 -32.87 24.49 -46.99
C SER A 172 -32.84 24.36 -48.53
N ALA A 173 -32.69 23.11 -49.00
CA ALA A 173 -33.41 22.57 -50.18
C ALA A 173 -33.62 21.05 -50.02
N ALA A 174 -34.75 20.59 -50.52
CA ALA A 174 -35.38 19.31 -50.28
C ALA A 174 -34.81 18.13 -51.10
N GLU A 175 -35.39 16.96 -50.80
CA GLU A 175 -35.56 15.76 -51.64
C GLU A 175 -34.73 14.51 -51.30
N SER A 176 -35.42 13.61 -50.60
CA SER A 176 -35.77 12.24 -51.01
C SER A 176 -34.71 11.13 -51.13
N SER A 177 -34.86 10.18 -50.19
CA SER A 177 -34.71 8.71 -50.30
C SER A 177 -33.53 8.10 -51.07
N GLU A 178 -32.70 7.34 -50.33
CA GLU A 178 -32.60 5.90 -50.62
C GLU A 178 -32.31 5.10 -49.34
N SER A 179 -33.02 3.99 -49.24
CA SER A 179 -32.98 3.01 -48.16
C SER A 179 -31.67 2.21 -48.22
N ALA A 180 -30.93 2.19 -47.11
CA ALA A 180 -29.96 1.13 -46.83
C ALA A 180 -30.19 0.62 -45.39
N GLU A 181 -30.41 -0.68 -45.33
CA GLU A 181 -30.71 -1.53 -44.17
C GLU A 181 -29.59 -1.48 -43.10
N PRO A 182 -29.91 -1.70 -41.79
CA PRO A 182 -28.97 -1.43 -40.73
C PRO A 182 -27.93 -2.55 -40.64
N THR A 183 -26.69 -2.27 -41.04
CA THR A 183 -25.56 -3.06 -40.53
C THR A 183 -25.19 -2.46 -39.18
N SER A 184 -25.53 -3.18 -38.10
CA SER A 184 -25.19 -2.86 -36.72
C SER A 184 -23.67 -2.68 -36.53
N ALA A 185 -23.18 -1.47 -36.79
CA ALA A 185 -21.90 -1.03 -36.29
C ALA A 185 -22.09 -0.69 -34.81
N SER A 186 -21.52 -1.55 -33.94
CA SER A 186 -21.42 -1.33 -32.50
C SER A 186 -20.79 0.05 -32.25
N GLY A 187 -21.61 1.05 -31.94
CA GLY A 187 -21.15 2.38 -31.58
C GLY A 187 -20.24 2.32 -30.34
N PRO A 188 -19.37 3.32 -30.14
CA PRO A 188 -18.62 3.44 -28.89
C PRO A 188 -19.61 3.41 -27.73
N GLY A 189 -19.41 2.48 -26.79
CA GLY A 189 -20.30 2.32 -25.64
C GLY A 189 -20.47 3.63 -24.88
N SER A 190 -21.62 3.82 -24.24
CA SER A 190 -21.87 5.01 -23.42
C SER A 190 -20.83 5.14 -22.31
N THR A 191 -20.44 6.38 -21.99
CA THR A 191 -19.59 6.66 -20.82
C THR A 191 -20.35 6.31 -19.54
N VAL A 192 -19.75 5.44 -18.72
CA VAL A 192 -20.25 5.04 -17.41
C VAL A 192 -19.34 5.65 -16.35
N LYS A 193 -19.87 6.58 -15.54
CA LYS A 193 -19.14 7.14 -14.40
C LYS A 193 -19.30 6.22 -13.18
N PRO A 194 -18.21 5.71 -12.58
CA PRO A 194 -18.28 5.01 -11.30
C PRO A 194 -18.94 5.89 -10.21
N VAL A 195 -19.67 5.27 -9.30
CA VAL A 195 -20.35 5.98 -8.19
C VAL A 195 -19.54 5.98 -6.89
N ARG A 196 -18.55 5.08 -6.79
CA ARG A 196 -17.69 4.95 -5.61
C ARG A 196 -16.37 4.30 -6.01
N ALA A 197 -15.28 4.76 -5.40
CA ALA A 197 -14.00 4.07 -5.41
C ALA A 197 -13.65 3.59 -3.99
N THR A 198 -13.03 2.42 -3.86
CA THR A 198 -12.56 1.90 -2.58
C THR A 198 -11.24 1.19 -2.77
N VAL A 199 -10.27 1.47 -1.91
CA VAL A 199 -8.95 0.86 -2.00
C VAL A 199 -9.04 -0.61 -1.58
N VAL A 200 -8.46 -1.48 -2.40
CA VAL A 200 -8.27 -2.90 -2.13
C VAL A 200 -6.80 -3.11 -1.78
N PRO A 201 -6.47 -3.32 -0.50
CA PRO A 201 -5.12 -3.68 -0.11
C PRO A 201 -4.88 -5.18 -0.35
N GLU A 202 -3.61 -5.55 -0.53
CA GLU A 202 -3.14 -6.94 -0.37
C GLU A 202 -2.42 -7.19 0.96
N GLY A 203 -2.44 -6.19 1.85
CA GLY A 203 -1.87 -6.24 3.19
C GLY A 203 -2.86 -5.70 4.23
N PRO A 204 -2.40 -5.46 5.48
CA PRO A 204 -3.29 -4.95 6.53
C PRO A 204 -3.78 -3.53 6.23
N ASP A 205 -2.95 -2.72 5.58
CA ASP A 205 -3.21 -1.30 5.36
C ASP A 205 -3.53 -0.97 3.91
N ALA A 206 -4.52 -0.10 3.74
CA ALA A 206 -4.89 0.48 2.45
C ALA A 206 -4.12 1.79 2.23
N ASP A 207 -3.60 1.95 1.02
CA ASP A 207 -2.93 3.18 0.60
C ASP A 207 -3.95 4.33 0.45
N ASN A 208 -3.82 5.37 1.28
CA ASN A 208 -4.62 6.60 1.22
C ASN A 208 -6.13 6.42 0.94
N PRO A 209 -6.88 5.57 1.68
CA PRO A 209 -8.26 5.20 1.36
C PRO A 209 -9.22 6.38 1.34
N GLY A 210 -8.97 7.42 2.16
CA GLY A 210 -9.77 8.65 2.18
C GLY A 210 -9.64 9.51 0.91
N GLN A 211 -8.74 9.15 -0.02
CA GLN A 211 -8.54 9.86 -1.28
C GLN A 211 -9.01 9.07 -2.50
N ALA A 212 -9.58 7.87 -2.32
CA ALA A 212 -9.95 6.97 -3.42
C ALA A 212 -10.89 7.64 -4.44
N ASP A 213 -11.86 8.43 -3.98
CA ASP A 213 -12.84 9.09 -4.85
C ASP A 213 -12.22 10.13 -5.79
N LYS A 214 -11.00 10.61 -5.51
CA LYS A 214 -10.27 11.51 -6.42
C LYS A 214 -9.92 10.84 -7.74
N ALA A 215 -9.88 9.52 -7.81
CA ALA A 215 -9.63 8.81 -9.07
C ALA A 215 -10.86 8.78 -10.00
N ILE A 216 -12.02 9.26 -9.56
CA ILE A 216 -13.28 9.23 -10.32
C ILE A 216 -14.08 10.54 -10.20
N ASP A 217 -13.44 11.61 -9.72
CA ASP A 217 -14.12 12.88 -9.43
C ASP A 217 -14.39 13.69 -10.71
N GLY A 218 -13.70 13.40 -11.81
CA GLY A 218 -13.80 14.11 -13.08
C GLY A 218 -12.82 15.29 -13.19
N ASN A 219 -11.85 15.39 -12.30
CA ASN A 219 -10.87 16.47 -12.24
C ASN A 219 -9.44 15.93 -12.39
N PRO A 220 -8.79 16.12 -13.55
CA PRO A 220 -7.43 15.60 -13.77
C PRO A 220 -6.34 16.26 -12.92
N ALA A 221 -6.67 17.34 -12.18
CA ALA A 221 -5.74 18.00 -11.25
C ALA A 221 -5.74 17.37 -9.84
N THR A 222 -6.68 16.49 -9.55
CA THR A 222 -6.71 15.66 -8.34
C THR A 222 -6.31 14.23 -8.68
N ALA A 223 -5.82 13.49 -7.69
CA ALA A 223 -5.44 12.11 -7.86
C ALA A 223 -5.56 11.35 -6.54
N TRP A 224 -5.83 10.05 -6.63
CA TRP A 224 -5.55 9.12 -5.55
C TRP A 224 -4.07 8.69 -5.64
N PRO A 225 -3.24 8.96 -4.62
CA PRO A 225 -1.88 8.46 -4.54
C PRO A 225 -1.82 7.10 -3.84
N THR A 226 -1.01 6.18 -4.34
CA THR A 226 -0.48 5.09 -3.50
C THR A 226 0.41 5.68 -2.40
N ASP A 227 0.75 4.86 -1.41
CA ASP A 227 1.83 5.25 -0.50
C ASP A 227 3.16 5.34 -1.27
N THR A 228 4.14 5.99 -0.65
CA THR A 228 5.51 6.02 -1.16
C THR A 228 6.25 4.78 -0.65
N TYR A 229 6.71 3.96 -1.59
CA TYR A 229 7.43 2.72 -1.30
C TYR A 229 8.95 2.95 -1.39
N HIS A 230 9.69 2.25 -0.53
CA HIS A 230 11.14 2.26 -0.56
C HIS A 230 11.74 1.06 -1.32
N ASP A 231 10.96 -0.02 -1.49
CA ASP A 231 11.31 -1.20 -2.29
C ASP A 231 10.34 -1.39 -3.49
N PRO A 232 10.52 -0.62 -4.59
CA PRO A 232 9.55 -0.45 -5.67
C PRO A 232 9.25 -1.65 -6.57
N VAL A 233 10.17 -2.62 -6.72
CA VAL A 233 10.24 -3.41 -7.97
C VAL A 233 9.99 -4.90 -7.75
N PRO A 234 8.84 -5.46 -8.16
CA PRO A 234 7.59 -4.78 -8.57
C PRO A 234 6.71 -4.27 -7.41
N PHE A 235 6.93 -4.78 -6.20
CA PHE A 235 6.45 -4.34 -4.88
C PHE A 235 7.35 -5.10 -3.88
N PRO A 236 7.40 -4.74 -2.57
CA PRO A 236 8.05 -5.59 -1.57
C PRO A 236 7.49 -7.02 -1.61
N SER A 237 8.29 -8.06 -1.32
CA SER A 237 7.92 -9.46 -1.61
C SER A 237 6.58 -9.95 -1.01
N PHE A 238 6.12 -9.31 0.07
CA PHE A 238 4.86 -9.58 0.77
C PHE A 238 3.63 -8.90 0.14
N LYS A 239 3.80 -7.92 -0.75
CA LYS A 239 2.71 -7.23 -1.46
C LYS A 239 2.83 -7.55 -2.94
N LYS A 240 1.78 -8.05 -3.58
CA LYS A 240 1.72 -8.27 -5.04
C LYS A 240 1.03 -7.12 -5.77
N GLY A 241 0.38 -6.22 -5.03
CA GLY A 241 -0.16 -4.98 -5.56
C GLY A 241 -1.05 -4.20 -4.60
N VAL A 242 -1.67 -3.18 -5.17
CA VAL A 242 -2.75 -2.38 -4.56
C VAL A 242 -3.68 -1.94 -5.67
N GLY A 243 -4.96 -1.74 -5.38
CA GLY A 243 -5.89 -1.30 -6.41
C GLY A 243 -7.08 -0.52 -5.91
N LEU A 244 -7.88 -0.06 -6.86
CA LEU A 244 -9.16 0.60 -6.63
C LEU A 244 -10.28 -0.29 -7.15
N LEU A 245 -11.17 -0.71 -6.24
CA LEU A 245 -12.46 -1.28 -6.61
C LEU A 245 -13.43 -0.15 -6.89
N LEU A 246 -13.89 -0.08 -8.13
CA LEU A 246 -14.88 0.87 -8.60
C LEU A 246 -16.25 0.20 -8.57
N GLN A 247 -17.23 0.89 -8.00
CA GLN A 247 -18.63 0.50 -8.07
C GLN A 247 -19.29 1.23 -9.24
N LEU A 248 -19.91 0.46 -10.14
CA LEU A 248 -20.65 0.98 -11.28
C LEU A 248 -22.11 1.24 -10.89
N PRO A 249 -22.78 2.24 -11.48
CA PRO A 249 -24.16 2.59 -11.14
C PRO A 249 -25.16 1.48 -11.47
N LYS A 250 -24.85 0.65 -12.47
CA LYS A 250 -25.64 -0.47 -12.97
C LYS A 250 -24.69 -1.56 -13.52
N PRO A 251 -25.16 -2.80 -13.74
CA PRO A 251 -24.39 -3.81 -14.47
C PRO A 251 -24.01 -3.28 -15.86
N THR A 252 -22.71 -3.25 -16.14
CA THR A 252 -22.14 -2.75 -17.41
C THR A 252 -21.25 -3.81 -18.02
N GLU A 253 -21.46 -4.08 -19.31
CA GLU A 253 -20.48 -4.78 -20.14
C GLU A 253 -19.38 -3.79 -20.52
N VAL A 254 -18.26 -3.86 -19.81
CA VAL A 254 -17.13 -2.93 -19.96
C VAL A 254 -16.42 -3.21 -21.29
N LYS A 255 -16.23 -2.19 -22.13
CA LYS A 255 -15.51 -2.28 -23.41
C LYS A 255 -14.15 -1.56 -23.36
N THR A 256 -14.09 -0.43 -22.67
CA THR A 256 -12.88 0.37 -22.57
C THR A 256 -12.78 0.99 -21.18
N VAL A 257 -11.57 0.96 -20.63
CA VAL A 257 -11.21 1.66 -19.40
C VAL A 257 -10.09 2.64 -19.75
N THR A 258 -10.30 3.92 -19.48
CA THR A 258 -9.27 4.94 -19.64
C THR A 258 -8.74 5.34 -18.28
N ILE A 259 -7.43 5.21 -18.06
CA ILE A 259 -6.76 5.51 -16.80
C ILE A 259 -5.76 6.64 -17.04
N THR A 260 -5.91 7.73 -16.32
CA THR A 260 -4.99 8.87 -16.36
C THR A 260 -4.02 8.81 -15.19
N VAL A 261 -2.72 8.80 -15.49
CA VAL A 261 -1.66 8.76 -14.47
C VAL A 261 -0.57 9.80 -14.78
N PRO A 262 0.08 10.42 -13.79
CA PRO A 262 1.29 11.20 -14.01
C PRO A 262 2.57 10.34 -13.96
N SER A 263 2.48 9.13 -13.38
CA SER A 263 3.61 8.23 -13.16
C SER A 263 4.16 7.62 -14.45
N THR A 264 5.46 7.28 -14.46
CA THR A 264 6.07 6.38 -15.46
C THR A 264 6.26 4.98 -14.88
N GLY A 265 6.27 3.94 -15.72
CA GLY A 265 6.61 2.57 -15.30
C GLY A 265 5.50 1.76 -14.61
N THR A 266 4.38 2.40 -14.23
CA THR A 266 3.21 1.74 -13.64
C THR A 266 2.67 0.66 -14.58
N LYS A 267 2.35 -0.52 -14.03
CA LYS A 267 1.58 -1.57 -14.74
C LYS A 267 0.30 -1.90 -13.99
N VAL A 268 -0.77 -2.09 -14.74
CA VAL A 268 -2.09 -2.41 -14.18
C VAL A 268 -2.74 -3.63 -14.82
N GLU A 269 -3.59 -4.28 -14.05
CA GLU A 269 -4.48 -5.36 -14.49
C GLU A 269 -5.91 -5.01 -14.10
N LEU A 270 -6.87 -5.45 -14.92
CA LEU A 270 -8.27 -5.14 -14.72
C LEU A 270 -9.04 -6.41 -14.37
N PHE A 271 -9.89 -6.34 -13.34
CA PHE A 271 -10.73 -7.47 -12.91
C PHE A 271 -12.17 -7.01 -12.68
N THR A 272 -13.14 -7.92 -12.83
CA THR A 272 -14.55 -7.66 -12.52
C THR A 272 -14.89 -7.85 -11.04
N SER A 273 -13.96 -8.38 -10.23
CA SER A 273 -14.16 -8.63 -8.80
C SER A 273 -12.86 -8.50 -8.01
N THR A 274 -12.94 -8.51 -6.68
CA THR A 274 -11.77 -8.55 -5.78
C THR A 274 -11.13 -9.94 -5.70
N LYS A 275 -11.84 -10.99 -6.12
CA LYS A 275 -11.25 -12.33 -6.29
C LYS A 275 -10.49 -12.35 -7.60
N MET A 276 -9.20 -12.04 -7.56
CA MET A 276 -8.33 -11.95 -8.75
C MET A 276 -7.98 -13.34 -9.28
N ASP A 277 -8.91 -13.93 -10.04
CA ASP A 277 -8.76 -15.21 -10.73
C ASP A 277 -8.93 -15.03 -12.26
N ASN A 278 -8.66 -16.09 -13.03
CA ASN A 278 -8.77 -16.03 -14.50
C ASN A 278 -10.21 -15.73 -14.98
N LYS A 279 -11.24 -15.98 -14.17
CA LYS A 279 -12.64 -15.75 -14.55
C LYS A 279 -13.02 -14.28 -14.44
N SER A 280 -12.45 -13.56 -13.49
CA SER A 280 -12.70 -12.14 -13.29
C SER A 280 -11.75 -11.23 -14.07
N LYS A 281 -10.59 -11.74 -14.51
CA LYS A 281 -9.59 -10.97 -15.23
C LYS A 281 -10.08 -10.50 -16.62
N LEU A 282 -10.00 -9.20 -16.87
CA LEU A 282 -10.40 -8.55 -18.13
C LEU A 282 -9.24 -8.31 -19.11
N THR A 283 -8.01 -8.24 -18.59
CA THR A 283 -6.78 -8.04 -19.38
C THR A 283 -5.95 -9.31 -19.40
N SER A 284 -5.51 -9.78 -20.59
CA SER A 284 -4.70 -11.00 -20.69
C SER A 284 -3.33 -10.87 -20.00
N THR A 285 -2.73 -9.68 -20.07
CA THR A 285 -1.43 -9.35 -19.46
C THR A 285 -1.48 -8.00 -18.73
N PRO A 286 -0.54 -7.72 -17.81
CA PRO A 286 -0.39 -6.38 -17.23
C PRO A 286 -0.17 -5.31 -18.31
N GLN A 287 -0.94 -4.23 -18.21
CA GLN A 287 -0.92 -3.09 -19.13
C GLN A 287 0.02 -2.01 -18.61
N SER A 288 1.06 -1.70 -19.39
CA SER A 288 2.00 -0.62 -19.07
C SER A 288 1.36 0.74 -19.33
N LEU A 289 1.33 1.59 -18.31
CA LEU A 289 0.81 2.95 -18.41
C LEU A 289 1.92 3.95 -18.74
N ARG A 290 1.53 5.03 -19.42
CA ARG A 290 2.36 6.20 -19.72
C ARG A 290 1.76 7.45 -19.05
N PRO A 291 2.56 8.48 -18.77
CA PRO A 291 2.02 9.76 -18.31
C PRO A 291 0.93 10.28 -19.23
N GLY A 292 -0.19 10.71 -18.66
CA GLY A 292 -1.40 11.11 -19.37
C GLY A 292 -2.48 10.00 -19.43
N PRO A 293 -3.47 10.13 -20.34
CA PRO A 293 -4.56 9.17 -20.47
C PRO A 293 -4.12 7.91 -21.21
N ASN A 294 -4.45 6.74 -20.66
CA ASN A 294 -4.17 5.43 -21.23
C ASN A 294 -5.48 4.70 -21.51
N LYS A 295 -5.78 4.44 -22.78
CA LYS A 295 -6.96 3.69 -23.20
C LYS A 295 -6.65 2.20 -23.21
N ILE A 296 -7.35 1.42 -22.38
CA ILE A 296 -7.24 -0.04 -22.30
C ILE A 296 -8.54 -0.65 -22.82
N GLU A 297 -8.45 -1.40 -23.91
CA GLU A 297 -9.57 -2.17 -24.43
C GLU A 297 -9.71 -3.48 -23.65
N VAL A 298 -10.94 -3.81 -23.28
CA VAL A 298 -11.23 -5.00 -22.47
C VAL A 298 -12.32 -5.83 -23.13
N ASN A 299 -12.22 -7.15 -22.95
CA ASN A 299 -13.17 -8.11 -23.50
C ASN A 299 -14.03 -8.68 -22.37
N ALA A 300 -14.91 -7.85 -21.78
CA ALA A 300 -15.86 -8.34 -20.80
C ALA A 300 -16.86 -9.28 -21.48
N THR A 301 -16.96 -10.52 -21.00
CA THR A 301 -17.90 -11.53 -21.54
C THR A 301 -19.26 -11.51 -20.85
N SER A 302 -19.41 -10.66 -19.82
CA SER A 302 -20.63 -10.49 -19.03
C SER A 302 -20.68 -9.11 -18.40
N SER A 303 -21.89 -8.61 -18.10
CA SER A 303 -22.07 -7.36 -17.40
C SER A 303 -21.62 -7.48 -15.93
N THR A 304 -20.91 -6.46 -15.44
CA THR A 304 -20.45 -6.39 -14.04
C THR A 304 -20.90 -5.09 -13.39
N SER A 305 -21.13 -5.10 -12.08
CA SER A 305 -21.36 -3.86 -11.29
C SER A 305 -20.08 -3.37 -10.60
N THR A 306 -18.97 -4.08 -10.77
CA THR A 306 -17.69 -3.77 -10.15
C THR A 306 -16.54 -3.88 -11.15
N LEU A 307 -15.56 -2.98 -11.02
CA LEU A 307 -14.32 -3.01 -11.77
C LEU A 307 -13.16 -2.74 -10.82
N LEU A 308 -12.24 -3.68 -10.67
CA LEU A 308 -11.00 -3.50 -9.94
C LEU A 308 -9.90 -3.07 -10.93
N VAL A 309 -9.28 -1.92 -10.65
CA VAL A 309 -8.04 -1.49 -11.26
C VAL A 309 -6.90 -1.85 -10.32
N TRP A 310 -6.14 -2.89 -10.67
CA TRP A 310 -5.07 -3.44 -9.85
C TRP A 310 -3.70 -2.97 -10.35
N ILE A 311 -2.91 -2.31 -9.51
CA ILE A 311 -1.53 -1.94 -9.81
C ILE A 311 -0.64 -3.12 -9.41
N SER A 312 -0.09 -3.84 -10.40
CA SER A 312 0.82 -4.97 -10.18
C SER A 312 2.30 -4.61 -10.32
N THR A 313 2.60 -3.38 -10.74
CA THR A 313 3.96 -2.82 -10.68
C THR A 313 3.85 -1.33 -10.41
N LEU A 314 4.50 -0.89 -9.33
CA LEU A 314 4.60 0.52 -8.99
C LEU A 314 5.36 1.30 -10.06
N GLY A 315 4.88 2.52 -10.31
CA GLY A 315 5.59 3.49 -11.11
C GLY A 315 6.47 4.42 -10.28
N THR A 316 6.97 5.44 -10.96
CA THR A 316 7.67 6.57 -10.36
C THR A 316 6.94 7.87 -10.66
N THR A 317 6.70 8.67 -9.61
CA THR A 317 6.15 10.02 -9.71
C THR A 317 7.11 10.97 -8.99
N ASN A 318 7.60 12.02 -9.66
CA ASN A 318 8.56 12.98 -9.09
C ASN A 318 9.84 12.35 -8.49
N GLY A 319 10.27 11.20 -9.00
CA GLY A 319 11.45 10.48 -8.51
C GLY A 319 11.18 9.55 -7.32
N GLU A 320 9.96 9.50 -6.81
CA GLU A 320 9.54 8.60 -5.73
C GLU A 320 8.84 7.36 -6.31
N SER A 321 9.02 6.20 -5.66
CA SER A 321 8.23 5.01 -6.00
C SER A 321 6.83 5.13 -5.43
N ARG A 322 5.96 5.70 -6.26
CA ARG A 322 4.54 5.81 -6.01
C ARG A 322 3.80 5.96 -7.34
N THR A 323 2.60 5.43 -7.38
CA THR A 323 1.67 5.62 -8.49
C THR A 323 0.56 6.57 -8.06
N GLU A 324 0.19 7.47 -8.95
CA GLU A 324 -1.00 8.31 -8.78
C GLU A 324 -1.98 7.98 -9.89
N ILE A 325 -3.26 7.89 -9.54
CA ILE A 325 -4.35 7.76 -10.51
C ILE A 325 -5.20 9.01 -10.42
N SER A 326 -5.13 9.83 -11.48
CA SER A 326 -5.85 11.10 -11.56
C SER A 326 -7.30 10.91 -11.97
N GLU A 327 -7.57 9.99 -12.90
CA GLU A 327 -8.94 9.78 -13.39
C GLU A 327 -9.10 8.38 -13.99
N ILE A 328 -10.24 7.75 -13.73
CA ILE A 328 -10.67 6.50 -14.35
C ILE A 328 -12.05 6.70 -14.97
N THR A 329 -12.12 6.56 -16.30
CA THR A 329 -13.39 6.60 -17.03
C THR A 329 -13.64 5.29 -17.74
N ILE A 330 -14.91 4.90 -17.80
CA ILE A 330 -15.34 3.61 -18.35
C ILE A 330 -16.29 3.87 -19.52
N GLN A 331 -16.12 3.11 -20.59
CA GLN A 331 -17.08 3.03 -21.69
C GLN A 331 -17.59 1.60 -21.81
N GLY A 332 -18.90 1.45 -21.96
CA GLY A 332 -19.53 0.14 -22.02
C GLY A 332 -21.00 0.22 -22.37
N THR A 333 -21.64 -0.94 -22.36
CA THR A 333 -23.07 -1.13 -22.60
C THR A 333 -23.76 -1.50 -21.28
N THR A 334 -24.80 -0.76 -20.90
CA THR A 334 -25.58 -0.95 -19.66
C THR A 334 -26.94 -1.56 -19.93
#